data_AF-A0A846YP74-F1
#
_entry.id   AF-A0A846YP74-F1
#
_cell.length_a   1.000
_cell.length_b   1.000
_cell.length_c   1.000
_cell.angle_alpha   90.00
_cell.angle_beta   90.00
_cell.angle_gamma   90.00
#
_symmetry.space_group_name_H-M   'P 1'
#
loop_
_entity.id
_entity.type
_entity.pdbx_description
1 polymer ?
#
loop_
_entity_poly.entity_id
_entity_poly.type
_entity_poly.pdbx_seq_one_letter_code
_entity_poly.pdbx_strand_id
1 'polypeptide(L)'
;MTFYELTDREGLPAGTDIAAILADPTISYRTLFAILTTYRYTRLNRETLAKLDAGKVLQDDPERTELARESFRAGIAAHATVTPTQALEANRKLVDYMTGTRWQLMQEAREAGESWTTIGAALDMTKQGALDWYKRKIGEQEKYLPQFHDAERARAVVDE
;
A
#
# COMPACT_ATOMS: atom_id res chain seq x y z
N MET A 1 6.23 -6.17 15.55
CA MET A 1 6.19 -5.18 14.46
C MET A 1 7.62 -4.95 14.01
N THR A 2 7.95 -5.42 12.81
CA THR A 2 9.31 -5.35 12.27
C THR A 2 9.50 -4.03 11.52
N PHE A 3 10.51 -3.25 11.90
CA PHE A 3 10.88 -2.01 11.22
C PHE A 3 12.10 -2.26 10.34
N TYR A 4 12.00 -1.88 9.07
CA TYR A 4 13.09 -2.00 8.10
C TYR A 4 13.66 -0.61 7.85
N GLU A 5 15.00 -0.50 7.83
CA GLU A 5 15.67 0.70 7.33
C GLU A 5 15.36 0.85 5.84
N LEU A 6 14.91 2.05 5.46
CA LEU A 6 14.56 2.38 4.08
C LEU A 6 15.68 3.20 3.47
N THR A 7 15.80 3.14 2.14
CA THR A 7 16.66 4.05 1.38
C THR A 7 16.13 5.49 1.45
N ASP A 8 16.92 6.45 0.99
CA ASP A 8 16.51 7.87 0.85
C ASP A 8 15.28 8.06 -0.09
N ARG A 9 14.90 7.02 -0.82
CA ARG A 9 13.71 6.98 -1.70
C ARG A 9 12.54 6.23 -1.07
N GLU A 10 12.58 5.98 0.24
CA GLU A 10 11.59 5.19 0.98
C GLU A 10 11.41 3.77 0.43
N GLY A 11 12.42 3.26 -0.29
CA GLY A 11 12.46 1.90 -0.82
C GLY A 11 13.20 0.94 0.11
N LEU A 12 13.10 -0.35 -0.18
CA LEU A 12 13.86 -1.40 0.50
C LEU A 12 15.26 -1.52 -0.12
N PRO A 13 16.32 -1.59 0.69
CA PRO A 13 17.69 -1.65 0.19
C PRO A 13 17.98 -2.97 -0.51
N ALA A 14 19.01 -2.97 -1.36
CA ALA A 14 19.52 -4.19 -1.98
C ALA A 14 19.82 -5.29 -0.96
N GLY A 15 19.60 -6.55 -1.36
CA GLY A 15 19.77 -7.72 -0.50
C GLY A 15 18.60 -8.03 0.43
N THR A 16 17.58 -7.16 0.51
CA THR A 16 16.37 -7.43 1.30
C THR A 16 15.59 -8.62 0.74
N ASP A 17 15.27 -9.60 1.60
CA ASP A 17 14.42 -10.73 1.25
C ASP A 17 12.93 -10.36 1.29
N ILE A 18 12.37 -10.06 0.11
CA ILE A 18 10.97 -9.66 -0.05
C ILE A 18 10.00 -10.80 0.28
N ALA A 19 10.37 -12.05 0.02
CA ALA A 19 9.51 -13.19 0.31
C ALA A 19 9.38 -13.39 1.83
N ALA A 20 10.48 -13.29 2.56
CA ALA A 20 10.47 -13.33 4.03
C ALA A 20 9.64 -12.19 4.62
N ILE A 21 9.76 -10.97 4.09
CA ILE A 21 8.93 -9.82 4.50
C ILE A 21 7.45 -10.11 4.30
N LEU A 22 7.05 -10.59 3.12
CA LEU A 22 5.64 -10.85 2.81
C LEU A 22 5.05 -12.00 3.64
N ALA A 23 5.88 -12.94 4.08
CA ALA A 23 5.50 -14.02 4.98
C ALA A 23 5.31 -13.58 6.45
N ASP A 24 5.86 -12.43 6.86
CA ASP A 24 5.70 -11.90 8.22
C ASP A 24 4.24 -11.49 8.49
N PRO A 25 3.52 -12.15 9.42
CA PRO A 25 2.14 -11.81 9.75
C PRO A 25 2.02 -10.46 10.47
N THR A 26 3.12 -9.90 10.95
CA THR A 26 3.21 -8.62 11.66
C THR A 26 3.74 -7.47 10.80
N ILE A 27 3.82 -7.70 9.47
CA ILE A 27 4.28 -6.70 8.51
C ILE A 27 3.47 -5.39 8.62
N SER A 28 4.17 -4.26 8.66
CA SER A 28 3.54 -2.95 8.77
C SER A 28 3.04 -2.43 7.42
N TYR A 29 2.04 -1.55 7.44
CA TYR A 29 1.59 -0.82 6.25
C TYR A 29 2.73 -0.01 5.61
N ARG A 30 3.65 0.54 6.41
CA ARG A 30 4.85 1.26 5.94
C ARG A 30 5.75 0.34 5.13
N THR A 31 5.97 -0.88 5.59
CA THR A 31 6.78 -1.88 4.88
C THR A 31 6.10 -2.34 3.59
N LEU A 32 4.78 -2.57 3.62
CA LEU A 32 4.01 -2.88 2.40
C LEU A 32 4.13 -1.77 1.36
N PHE A 33 4.03 -0.51 1.79
CA PHE A 33 4.23 0.64 0.92
C PHE A 33 5.66 0.72 0.36
N ALA A 34 6.67 0.45 1.18
CA ALA A 34 8.07 0.42 0.74
C ALA A 34 8.32 -0.64 -0.35
N ILE A 35 7.68 -1.83 -0.28
CA ILE A 35 7.74 -2.84 -1.36
C ILE A 35 7.21 -2.25 -2.67
N LEU A 36 6.06 -1.57 -2.63
CA LEU A 36 5.45 -0.95 -3.82
C LEU A 36 6.31 0.17 -4.39
N THR A 37 6.88 1.02 -3.53
CA THR A 37 7.80 2.09 -3.92
C THR A 37 9.04 1.52 -4.59
N THR A 38 9.64 0.48 -4.01
CA THR A 38 10.80 -0.24 -4.56
C THR A 38 10.51 -0.80 -5.95
N TYR A 39 9.37 -1.48 -6.11
CA TYR A 39 8.96 -2.03 -7.41
C TYR A 39 8.76 -0.94 -8.46
N ARG A 40 8.02 0.13 -8.13
CA ARG A 40 7.73 1.23 -9.05
C ARG A 40 9.01 1.96 -9.47
N TYR A 41 9.88 2.28 -8.51
CA TYR A 41 11.12 2.98 -8.75
C TYR A 41 12.06 2.17 -9.65
N THR A 42 12.32 0.90 -9.31
CA THR A 42 13.21 0.05 -10.11
C THR A 42 12.64 -0.26 -11.50
N ARG A 43 11.31 -0.42 -11.63
CA ARG A 43 10.65 -0.56 -12.94
C ARG A 43 10.84 0.67 -13.82
N LEU A 44 10.59 1.87 -13.29
CA LEU A 44 10.76 3.12 -14.04
C LEU A 44 12.21 3.35 -14.46
N ASN A 45 13.18 3.04 -13.59
CA ASN A 45 14.60 3.13 -13.94
C ASN A 45 14.98 2.14 -15.05
N ARG A 46 14.50 0.89 -15.00
CA ARG A 46 14.72 -0.11 -16.07
C ARG A 46 14.12 0.35 -17.39
N GLU A 47 12.89 0.86 -17.38
CA GLU A 47 12.22 1.39 -18.58
C GLU A 47 12.97 2.58 -19.17
N THR A 48 13.49 3.47 -18.33
CA THR A 48 14.24 4.64 -18.77
C THR A 48 15.60 4.24 -19.32
N LEU A 49 16.29 3.30 -18.67
CA LEU A 49 17.53 2.73 -19.16
C LEU A 49 17.34 2.09 -20.55
N ALA A 50 16.27 1.31 -20.74
CA ALA A 50 15.95 0.72 -22.04
C ALA A 50 15.69 1.78 -23.14
N LYS A 51 15.11 2.94 -22.79
CA LYS A 51 14.92 4.06 -23.73
C LYS A 51 16.25 4.74 -24.09
N LEU A 52 17.15 4.91 -23.11
CA LEU A 52 18.50 5.44 -23.33
C LEU A 52 19.30 4.49 -24.25
N ASP A 53 19.28 3.20 -23.96
CA ASP A 53 20.01 2.20 -24.76
C ASP A 53 19.47 2.06 -26.18
N ALA A 54 18.18 2.36 -26.39
CA ALA A 54 17.56 2.43 -27.71
C ALA A 54 17.74 3.79 -28.42
N GLY A 55 18.47 4.74 -27.83
CA GLY A 55 18.69 6.09 -28.39
C GLY A 55 17.39 6.91 -28.54
N LYS A 56 16.39 6.66 -27.70
CA LYS A 56 15.07 7.34 -27.78
C LYS A 56 15.00 8.63 -26.96
N VAL A 57 15.99 8.87 -26.10
CA VAL A 57 16.08 10.02 -25.20
C VAL A 57 17.53 10.44 -25.03
N LEU A 58 17.77 11.74 -24.80
CA LEU A 58 19.08 12.35 -24.52
C LEU A 58 20.15 12.15 -25.62
N GLN A 59 19.80 11.76 -26.84
CA GLN A 59 20.78 11.43 -27.89
C GLN A 59 21.72 12.58 -28.31
N ASP A 60 21.38 13.82 -28.01
CA ASP A 60 22.13 15.01 -28.45
C ASP A 60 23.38 15.29 -27.60
N ASP A 61 23.55 14.57 -26.49
CA ASP A 61 24.65 14.76 -25.53
C ASP A 61 25.15 13.40 -25.02
N PRO A 62 26.25 12.87 -25.59
CA PRO A 62 26.81 11.57 -25.23
C PRO A 62 27.29 11.48 -23.78
N GLU A 63 27.90 12.55 -23.25
CA GLU A 63 28.41 12.58 -21.88
C GLU A 63 27.25 12.54 -20.88
N ARG A 64 26.22 13.35 -21.11
CA ARG A 64 24.99 13.33 -20.30
C ARG A 64 24.25 11.99 -20.40
N THR A 65 24.25 11.37 -21.58
CA THR A 65 23.64 10.05 -21.78
C THR A 65 24.32 8.98 -20.94
N GLU A 66 25.66 8.95 -20.91
CA GLU A 66 26.39 7.98 -20.10
C GLU A 66 26.20 8.22 -18.61
N LEU A 67 26.28 9.49 -18.16
CA LEU A 67 26.01 9.84 -16.76
C LEU A 67 24.60 9.41 -16.31
N ALA A 68 23.60 9.60 -17.18
CA ALA A 68 22.23 9.17 -16.91
C ALA A 68 22.15 7.63 -16.82
N ARG A 69 22.81 6.92 -17.73
CA ARG A 69 22.86 5.45 -17.75
C ARG A 69 23.46 4.89 -16.45
N GLU A 70 24.59 5.43 -16.01
CA GLU A 70 25.22 5.06 -14.73
C GLU A 70 24.29 5.34 -13.55
N SER A 71 23.66 6.52 -13.52
CA SER A 71 22.74 6.91 -12.44
C SER A 71 21.53 5.98 -12.34
N PHE A 72 20.91 5.58 -13.47
CA PHE A 72 19.79 4.65 -13.45
C PHE A 72 20.20 3.23 -13.03
N ARG A 73 21.37 2.76 -13.48
CA ARG A 73 21.95 1.47 -13.04
C ARG A 73 22.20 1.46 -11.53
N ALA A 74 22.83 2.51 -11.00
CA ALA A 74 23.05 2.67 -9.57
C ALA A 74 21.74 2.69 -8.78
N GLY A 75 20.73 3.42 -9.27
CA GLY A 75 19.41 3.44 -8.66
C GLY A 75 18.72 2.07 -8.63
N ILE A 76 18.88 1.25 -9.67
CA ILE A 76 18.37 -0.14 -9.67
C ILE A 76 19.14 -1.00 -8.67
N ALA A 77 20.47 -0.91 -8.67
CA ALA A 77 21.35 -1.71 -7.82
C ALA A 77 21.23 -1.40 -6.32
N ALA A 78 20.84 -0.18 -5.96
CA ALA A 78 20.66 0.23 -4.57
C ALA A 78 19.42 -0.39 -3.88
N HIS A 79 18.51 -1.01 -4.65
CA HIS A 79 17.19 -1.43 -4.18
C HIS A 79 17.00 -2.94 -4.24
N ALA A 80 16.12 -3.46 -3.39
CA ALA A 80 15.72 -4.86 -3.41
C ALA A 80 15.08 -5.25 -4.75
N THR A 81 15.26 -6.50 -5.14
CA THR A 81 14.55 -7.05 -6.31
C THR A 81 13.14 -7.44 -5.90
N VAL A 82 12.16 -6.66 -6.35
CA VAL A 82 10.73 -6.97 -6.19
C VAL A 82 10.16 -7.45 -7.52
N THR A 83 9.58 -8.64 -7.54
CA THR A 83 8.87 -9.17 -8.70
C THR A 83 7.47 -8.54 -8.84
N PRO A 84 6.87 -8.54 -10.04
CA PRO A 84 5.49 -8.05 -10.23
C PRO A 84 4.47 -8.76 -9.32
N THR A 85 4.61 -10.08 -9.11
CA THR A 85 3.71 -10.85 -8.25
C THR A 85 3.86 -10.46 -6.77
N GLN A 86 5.08 -10.24 -6.29
CA GLN A 86 5.32 -9.75 -4.93
C GLN A 86 4.76 -8.33 -4.72
N ALA A 87 4.89 -7.47 -5.73
CA ALA A 87 4.28 -6.14 -5.69
C ALA A 87 2.75 -6.23 -5.65
N LEU A 88 2.14 -7.15 -6.41
CA LEU A 88 0.70 -7.39 -6.37
C LEU A 88 0.25 -7.92 -5.00
N GLU A 89 1.00 -8.85 -4.41
CA GLU A 89 0.71 -9.36 -3.06
C GLU A 89 0.80 -8.25 -2.01
N ALA A 90 1.85 -7.43 -2.06
CA ALA A 90 2.00 -6.27 -1.17
C ALA A 90 0.83 -5.29 -1.33
N ASN A 91 0.39 -5.04 -2.57
CA ASN A 91 -0.75 -4.18 -2.84
C ASN A 91 -2.04 -4.74 -2.24
N ARG A 92 -2.32 -6.03 -2.44
CA ARG A 92 -3.48 -6.69 -1.84
C ARG A 92 -3.48 -6.54 -0.32
N LYS A 93 -2.37 -6.90 0.35
CA LYS A 93 -2.24 -6.77 1.81
C LYS A 93 -2.43 -5.33 2.29
N LEU A 94 -1.93 -4.35 1.54
CA LEU A 94 -2.11 -2.92 1.87
C LEU A 94 -3.57 -2.49 1.70
N VAL A 95 -4.26 -2.93 0.65
CA VAL A 95 -5.69 -2.66 0.43
C VAL A 95 -6.53 -3.30 1.54
N ASP A 96 -6.20 -4.54 1.93
CA ASP A 96 -6.87 -5.22 3.04
C ASP A 96 -6.71 -4.42 4.35
N TYR A 97 -5.49 -3.95 4.64
CA TYR A 97 -5.21 -3.08 5.79
C TYR A 97 -6.03 -1.78 5.74
N MET A 98 -5.95 -1.02 4.64
CA MET A 98 -6.67 0.25 4.49
C MET A 98 -8.19 0.09 4.54
N THR A 99 -8.69 -1.06 4.08
CA THR A 99 -10.11 -1.43 4.18
C THR A 99 -10.51 -1.66 5.64
N GLY A 100 -9.69 -2.36 6.42
CA GLY A 100 -9.88 -2.53 7.85
C GLY A 100 -9.83 -1.20 8.62
N THR A 101 -8.85 -0.35 8.31
CA THR A 101 -8.72 0.99 8.90
C THR A 101 -9.94 1.86 8.57
N ARG A 102 -10.47 1.82 7.34
CA ARG A 102 -11.69 2.56 6.99
C ARG A 102 -12.86 2.16 7.89
N TRP A 103 -13.04 0.86 8.12
CA TRP A 103 -14.10 0.36 8.97
C TRP A 103 -13.96 0.87 10.42
N GLN A 104 -12.75 0.85 10.99
CA GLN A 104 -12.48 1.41 12.31
C GLN A 104 -12.76 2.92 12.38
N LEU A 105 -12.31 3.69 11.38
CA LEU A 105 -12.56 5.13 11.32
C LEU A 105 -14.05 5.47 11.17
N MET A 106 -14.82 4.65 10.45
CA MET A 106 -16.28 4.80 10.39
C MET A 106 -16.93 4.56 11.76
N GLN A 107 -16.45 3.59 12.52
CA GLN A 107 -16.92 3.33 13.89
C GLN A 107 -16.59 4.51 14.81
N GLU A 108 -15.35 4.99 14.79
CA GLU A 108 -14.91 6.14 15.60
C GLU A 108 -15.70 7.41 15.24
N ALA A 109 -15.98 7.64 13.96
CA ALA A 109 -16.83 8.75 13.53
C ALA A 109 -18.25 8.64 14.11
N ARG A 110 -18.86 7.45 14.08
CA ARG A 110 -20.18 7.22 14.72
C ARG A 110 -20.13 7.42 16.23
N GLU A 111 -19.09 6.92 16.90
CA GLU A 111 -18.88 7.10 18.35
C GLU A 111 -18.71 8.58 18.71
N ALA A 112 -18.13 9.38 17.82
CA ALA A 112 -18.04 10.83 17.95
C ALA A 112 -19.37 11.57 17.64
N GLY A 113 -20.42 10.86 17.24
CA GLY A 113 -21.75 11.42 16.96
C GLY A 113 -21.99 11.83 15.50
N GLU A 114 -21.07 11.53 14.58
CA GLU A 114 -21.26 11.85 13.16
C GLU A 114 -22.36 11.01 12.53
N SER A 115 -23.21 11.62 11.70
CA SER A 115 -24.28 10.90 11.01
C SER A 115 -23.75 10.02 9.88
N TRP A 116 -24.48 8.95 9.52
CA TRP A 116 -24.18 8.18 8.30
C TRP A 116 -24.22 9.01 7.02
N THR A 117 -24.95 10.13 7.01
CA THR A 117 -24.92 11.07 5.88
C THR A 117 -23.56 11.77 5.78
N THR A 118 -23.01 12.24 6.90
CA THR A 118 -21.67 12.87 6.93
C THR A 118 -20.59 11.86 6.52
N ILE A 119 -20.65 10.66 7.09
CA ILE A 119 -19.69 9.58 6.79
C ILE A 119 -19.79 9.16 5.32
N GLY A 120 -21.01 9.03 4.79
CA GLY A 120 -21.24 8.77 3.37
C GLY A 120 -20.59 9.84 2.49
N ALA A 121 -20.84 11.11 2.77
CA ALA A 121 -20.25 12.22 2.02
C ALA A 121 -18.70 12.18 2.05
N ALA A 122 -18.09 11.90 3.20
CA ALA A 122 -16.63 11.79 3.33
C ALA A 122 -16.03 10.62 2.51
N LEU A 123 -16.81 9.58 2.25
CA LEU A 123 -16.40 8.39 1.49
C LEU A 123 -16.85 8.42 0.02
N ASP A 124 -17.46 9.51 -0.44
CA ASP A 124 -18.12 9.60 -1.75
C ASP A 124 -19.19 8.50 -1.94
N MET A 125 -20.01 8.30 -0.91
CA MET A 125 -21.08 7.31 -0.83
C MET A 125 -22.39 7.98 -0.40
N THR A 126 -23.52 7.35 -0.69
CA THR A 126 -24.80 7.73 -0.06
C THR A 126 -24.81 7.32 1.42
N LYS A 127 -25.71 7.93 2.23
CA LYS A 127 -25.98 7.49 3.61
C LYS A 127 -26.17 5.97 3.67
N GLN A 128 -27.05 5.46 2.82
CA GLN A 128 -27.38 4.04 2.77
C GLN A 128 -26.18 3.18 2.33
N GLY A 129 -25.40 3.65 1.36
CA GLY A 129 -24.20 2.96 0.90
C GLY A 129 -23.14 2.80 1.98
N ALA A 130 -22.92 3.85 2.79
CA ALA A 130 -21.99 3.79 3.93
C ALA A 130 -22.48 2.82 5.01
N LEU A 131 -23.76 2.89 5.39
CA LEU A 131 -24.37 2.00 6.37
C LEU A 131 -24.30 0.52 5.94
N ASP A 132 -24.67 0.22 4.69
CA ASP A 132 -24.66 -1.14 4.16
C ASP A 132 -23.24 -1.69 4.01
N TRP A 133 -22.28 -0.84 3.65
CA TRP A 133 -20.88 -1.22 3.65
C TRP A 133 -20.40 -1.58 5.06
N TYR A 134 -20.72 -0.76 6.05
CA TYR A 134 -20.33 -0.98 7.45
C TYR A 134 -20.92 -2.29 8.01
N LYS A 135 -22.24 -2.51 7.80
CA LYS A 135 -22.93 -3.75 8.21
C LYS A 135 -22.32 -5.01 7.60
N ARG A 136 -21.94 -4.97 6.31
CA ARG A 136 -21.25 -6.10 5.67
C ARG A 136 -19.90 -6.40 6.33
N LYS A 137 -19.15 -5.36 6.73
CA LYS A 137 -17.87 -5.54 7.43
C LYS A 137 -18.02 -6.17 8.81
N ILE A 138 -19.07 -5.81 9.56
CA ILE A 138 -19.41 -6.52 10.80
C ILE A 138 -19.58 -8.03 10.52
N GLY A 139 -20.42 -8.40 9.55
CA GLY A 139 -20.67 -9.80 9.21
C GLY A 139 -19.42 -10.57 8.74
N GLU A 140 -18.51 -9.91 8.03
CA GLU A 140 -17.21 -10.50 7.65
C GLU A 140 -16.31 -10.74 8.88
N GLN A 141 -16.22 -9.78 9.79
CA GLN A 141 -15.39 -9.90 11.00
C GLN A 141 -15.92 -10.98 11.93
N GLU A 142 -17.24 -11.05 12.12
CA GLU A 142 -17.90 -12.09 12.93
C GLU A 142 -17.67 -13.49 12.35
N LYS A 143 -17.64 -13.62 11.03
CA LYS A 143 -17.43 -14.91 10.36
C LYS A 143 -15.98 -15.39 10.42
N TYR A 144 -15.02 -14.50 10.23
CA TYR A 144 -13.62 -14.89 10.01
C TYR A 144 -12.68 -14.62 11.19
N LEU A 145 -12.99 -13.65 12.05
CA LEU A 145 -12.13 -13.23 13.17
C LEU A 145 -12.92 -13.02 14.49
N PRO A 146 -13.83 -13.93 14.88
CA PRO A 146 -14.73 -13.70 16.02
C PRO A 146 -13.99 -13.44 17.35
N GLN A 147 -12.84 -14.08 17.56
CA GLN A 147 -12.06 -13.95 18.80
C GLN A 147 -11.31 -12.62 18.95
N PHE A 148 -11.18 -11.84 17.86
CA PHE A 148 -10.51 -10.54 17.87
C PHE A 148 -11.47 -9.38 17.61
N HIS A 149 -12.75 -9.68 17.42
CA HIS A 149 -13.77 -8.71 17.04
C HIS A 149 -14.67 -8.34 18.23
N ASP A 150 -14.71 -7.06 18.57
CA ASP A 150 -15.71 -6.50 19.48
C ASP A 150 -17.02 -6.23 18.74
N ALA A 151 -17.84 -7.28 18.63
CA ALA A 151 -19.11 -7.25 17.91
C ALA A 151 -20.16 -6.36 18.58
N GLU A 152 -20.14 -6.26 19.92
CA GLU A 152 -21.07 -5.41 20.66
C GLU A 152 -20.81 -3.94 20.33
N ARG A 153 -19.56 -3.49 20.47
CA ARG A 153 -19.15 -2.12 20.14
C ARG A 153 -19.43 -1.79 18.67
N ALA A 154 -19.18 -2.72 17.76
CA ALA A 154 -19.43 -2.50 16.33
C ALA A 154 -20.92 -2.41 15.99
N ARG A 155 -21.79 -3.13 16.70
CA ARG A 155 -23.25 -3.05 16.47
C ARG A 155 -23.87 -1.83 17.15
N ALA A 156 -23.31 -1.35 18.26
CA ALA A 156 -23.84 -0.20 19.00
C ALA A 156 -23.93 1.09 18.15
N VAL A 157 -23.10 1.22 17.12
CA VAL A 157 -23.05 2.41 16.24
C VAL A 157 -23.95 2.32 15.01
N VAL A 158 -24.65 1.21 14.82
CA VAL A 158 -25.42 0.90 13.60
C VAL A 158 -26.75 1.66 13.55
N ASP A 159 -27.36 1.89 14.71
CA ASP A 159 -28.63 2.61 14.80
C ASP A 159 -28.43 4.13 14.56
N GLU A 160 -29.45 4.79 13.99
CA GLU A 160 -29.52 6.18 13.42
C GLU A 160 -28.81 6.50 12.09
#